data_AF-A0A552WXU2-F1
#
_entry.id   AF-A0A552WXU2-F1
#
_cell.length_a   1.000
_cell.length_b   1.000
_cell.length_c   1.000
_cell.angle_alpha   90.00
_cell.angle_beta   90.00
_cell.angle_gamma   90.00
#
_symmetry.space_group_name_H-M   'P 1'
#
loop_
_entity.id
_entity.type
_entity.pdbx_description
1 polymer ?
#
loop_
_entity_poly.entity_id
_entity_poly.type
_entity_poly.pdbx_seq_one_letter_code
_entity_poly.pdbx_strand_id
1 'polypeptide(L)'
;MLMALVGLAGLLFGLAISTLLYAGTAAALGLATIGNIGGLLAPFLSPVLATVTAASWLSVAVFTLGVFYVWGYVVATLGVLGPLAPLAAPAPGIVTPVRLAVTLPEYFGRCFLIGLGAGTNFAAWALTPVAGGVIVGTVLLITGALTAVPALSRSRIYQGLMGWTSWLRPASWLATAFGLILFVLNLPTALAAFGLAALRFDFLTATVETAGGTLTAIGATPGSRRGFNLGNFTFVTPGPAATGSFTSPTLSTHETGHTLNAAAFGGLVNWVNALDENPPGVRRSFAYGELTAEGHFPRSGSGFGPGGGLVPRAFVGFWS
;
A
#
# COMPACT_ATOMS: atom_id res chain seq x y z
N MET A 1 5.36 -25.96 -0.91
CA MET A 1 3.95 -26.20 -1.30
C MET A 1 2.96 -25.53 -0.36
N LEU A 2 2.96 -25.80 0.96
CA LEU A 2 2.01 -25.23 1.92
C LEU A 2 1.90 -23.69 1.86
N MET A 3 3.04 -22.97 1.84
CA MET A 3 3.02 -21.50 1.72
C MET A 3 2.24 -21.03 0.50
N ALA A 4 2.50 -21.61 -0.67
CA ALA A 4 1.82 -21.22 -1.90
C ALA A 4 0.29 -21.41 -1.81
N LEU A 5 -0.16 -22.50 -1.18
CA LEU A 5 -1.58 -22.75 -0.95
C LEU A 5 -2.20 -21.72 0.00
N VAL A 6 -1.49 -21.33 1.07
CA VAL A 6 -1.98 -20.31 2.00
C VAL A 6 -2.05 -18.92 1.36
N GLY A 7 -1.04 -18.55 0.56
CA GLY A 7 -1.09 -17.30 -0.20
C GLY A 7 -2.22 -17.30 -1.22
N LEU A 8 -2.41 -18.41 -1.95
CA LEU A 8 -3.52 -18.55 -2.89
C LEU A 8 -4.87 -18.45 -2.17
N ALA A 9 -5.02 -19.10 -1.01
CA ALA A 9 -6.25 -19.00 -0.21
C ALA A 9 -6.54 -17.57 0.23
N GLY A 10 -5.52 -16.84 0.73
CA GLY A 10 -5.64 -15.42 1.06
C GLY A 10 -6.11 -14.60 -0.14
N LEU A 11 -5.40 -14.72 -1.27
CA LEU A 11 -5.73 -14.03 -2.53
C LEU A 11 -7.18 -14.29 -2.97
N LEU A 12 -7.58 -15.56 -3.06
CA LEU A 12 -8.92 -15.94 -3.49
C LEU A 12 -9.99 -15.43 -2.52
N PHE A 13 -9.71 -15.40 -1.22
CA PHE A 13 -10.67 -14.90 -0.24
C PHE A 13 -10.87 -13.38 -0.35
N GLY A 14 -9.79 -12.60 -0.54
CA GLY A 14 -9.89 -11.16 -0.82
C GLY A 14 -10.62 -10.87 -2.14
N LEU A 15 -10.36 -11.67 -3.19
CA LEU A 15 -11.07 -11.58 -4.47
C LEU A 15 -12.56 -11.92 -4.35
N ALA A 16 -12.91 -12.93 -3.55
CA ALA A 16 -14.30 -13.31 -3.33
C ALA A 16 -15.09 -12.17 -2.67
N ILE A 17 -14.54 -11.54 -1.62
CA ILE A 17 -15.19 -10.41 -0.94
C ILE A 17 -15.40 -9.23 -1.90
N SER A 18 -14.37 -8.82 -2.62
CA SER A 18 -14.48 -7.71 -3.57
C SER A 18 -15.44 -8.00 -4.73
N THR A 19 -15.50 -9.26 -5.19
CA THR A 19 -16.46 -9.71 -6.21
C THR A 19 -17.90 -9.69 -5.71
N LEU A 20 -18.14 -10.12 -4.46
CA LEU A 20 -19.46 -10.03 -3.82
C LEU A 20 -19.93 -8.58 -3.72
N LEU A 21 -19.04 -7.68 -3.29
CA LEU A 21 -19.34 -6.25 -3.20
C LEU A 21 -19.56 -5.62 -4.58
N TYR A 22 -18.80 -6.01 -5.60
CA TYR A 22 -19.04 -5.62 -6.99
C TYR A 22 -20.44 -6.03 -7.46
N ALA A 23 -20.80 -7.31 -7.31
CA ALA A 23 -22.08 -7.82 -7.78
C ALA A 23 -23.27 -7.17 -7.06
N GLY A 24 -23.19 -7.00 -5.74
CA GLY A 24 -24.20 -6.28 -4.98
C GLY A 24 -24.29 -4.81 -5.37
N THR A 25 -23.16 -4.17 -5.66
CA THR A 25 -23.15 -2.75 -6.10
C THR A 25 -23.73 -2.60 -7.51
N ALA A 26 -23.38 -3.49 -8.44
CA ALA A 26 -23.98 -3.50 -9.77
C ALA A 26 -25.51 -3.64 -9.66
N ALA A 27 -25.98 -4.63 -8.89
CA ALA A 27 -27.40 -4.86 -8.69
C ALA A 27 -28.13 -3.68 -8.00
N ALA A 28 -27.54 -3.10 -6.96
CA ALA A 28 -28.09 -1.91 -6.28
C ALA A 28 -28.21 -0.69 -7.19
N LEU A 29 -27.31 -0.57 -8.17
CA LEU A 29 -27.30 0.51 -9.17
C LEU A 29 -28.13 0.18 -10.43
N GLY A 30 -28.74 -1.01 -10.51
CA GLY A 30 -29.45 -1.46 -11.70
C GLY A 30 -28.54 -1.71 -12.91
N LEU A 31 -27.26 -1.97 -12.67
CA LEU A 31 -26.26 -2.26 -13.71
C LEU A 31 -26.17 -3.76 -13.96
N ALA A 32 -25.97 -4.14 -15.22
CA ALA A 32 -25.66 -5.52 -15.57
C ALA A 32 -24.28 -5.92 -15.02
N THR A 33 -24.19 -7.08 -14.37
CA THR A 33 -22.90 -7.66 -13.99
C THR A 33 -22.19 -8.25 -15.21
N ILE A 34 -20.86 -8.23 -15.19
CA ILE A 34 -20.07 -8.94 -16.19
C ILE A 34 -20.18 -10.45 -15.94
N GLY A 35 -20.63 -11.17 -16.97
CA GLY A 35 -20.88 -12.61 -16.90
C GLY A 35 -22.07 -12.99 -16.00
N ASN A 36 -22.19 -14.29 -15.70
CA ASN A 36 -23.26 -14.84 -14.85
C ASN A 36 -23.01 -14.63 -13.34
N ILE A 37 -22.05 -13.79 -12.94
CA ILE A 37 -21.71 -13.53 -11.52
C ILE A 37 -22.92 -12.99 -10.76
N GLY A 38 -23.64 -12.02 -11.34
CA GLY A 38 -24.88 -11.50 -10.76
C GLY A 38 -25.95 -12.58 -10.62
N GLY A 39 -26.07 -13.49 -11.59
CA GLY A 39 -27.01 -14.61 -11.51
C GLY A 39 -26.69 -15.61 -10.39
N LEU A 40 -25.41 -15.93 -10.20
CA LEU A 40 -24.95 -16.83 -9.12
C LEU A 40 -25.21 -16.22 -7.73
N LEU A 41 -25.07 -14.91 -7.60
CA LEU A 41 -25.18 -14.21 -6.31
C LEU A 41 -26.58 -13.62 -6.05
N ALA A 42 -27.43 -13.54 -7.07
CA ALA A 42 -28.77 -12.95 -6.98
C ALA A 42 -29.63 -13.53 -5.84
N PRO A 43 -29.66 -14.86 -5.59
CA PRO A 43 -30.47 -15.41 -4.49
C PRO A 43 -30.03 -14.91 -3.11
N PHE A 44 -28.76 -14.57 -2.95
CA PHE A 44 -28.19 -14.11 -1.67
C PHE A 44 -28.30 -12.59 -1.52
N LEU A 45 -28.17 -11.86 -2.62
CA LEU A 45 -28.19 -10.39 -2.63
C LEU A 45 -29.61 -9.82 -2.65
N SER A 46 -30.56 -10.49 -3.31
CA SER A 46 -31.91 -9.95 -3.52
C SER A 46 -32.68 -9.65 -2.23
N PRO A 47 -32.62 -10.47 -1.14
CA PRO A 47 -33.35 -10.15 0.09
C PRO A 47 -32.78 -8.91 0.77
N VAL A 48 -31.45 -8.73 0.71
CA VAL A 48 -30.77 -7.57 1.28
C VAL A 48 -31.10 -6.32 0.47
N LEU A 49 -30.91 -6.38 -0.85
CA LEU A 49 -31.11 -5.25 -1.75
C LEU A 49 -32.57 -4.77 -1.83
N ALA A 50 -33.54 -5.64 -1.57
CA ALA A 50 -34.95 -5.25 -1.46
C ALA A 50 -35.23 -4.31 -0.26
N THR A 51 -34.34 -4.26 0.73
CA THR A 51 -34.54 -3.51 1.98
C THR A 51 -33.67 -2.27 2.12
N VAL A 52 -32.71 -2.05 1.21
CA VAL A 52 -31.73 -0.95 1.29
C VAL A 52 -31.77 -0.09 0.04
N THR A 53 -31.59 1.22 0.21
CA THR A 53 -31.38 2.12 -0.93
C THR A 53 -29.99 1.91 -1.54
N ALA A 54 -29.78 2.33 -2.79
CA ALA A 54 -28.46 2.30 -3.41
C ALA A 54 -27.40 3.06 -2.59
N ALA A 55 -27.75 4.21 -2.01
CA ALA A 55 -26.85 5.00 -1.17
C ALA A 55 -26.49 4.27 0.14
N SER A 56 -27.47 3.62 0.77
CA SER A 56 -27.24 2.78 1.95
C SER A 56 -26.34 1.60 1.62
N TRP A 57 -26.58 0.92 0.49
CA TRP A 57 -25.73 -0.18 0.03
C TRP A 57 -24.29 0.27 -0.24
N LEU A 58 -24.09 1.39 -0.95
CA LEU A 58 -22.74 1.92 -1.20
C LEU A 58 -21.99 2.22 0.09
N SER A 59 -22.67 2.79 1.09
CA SER A 59 -22.10 3.01 2.42
C SER A 59 -21.67 1.68 3.08
N VAL A 60 -22.53 0.67 3.03
CA VAL A 60 -22.22 -0.68 3.54
C VAL A 60 -21.04 -1.30 2.80
N ALA A 61 -20.98 -1.19 1.47
CA ALA A 61 -19.90 -1.75 0.67
C ALA A 61 -18.55 -1.09 0.98
N VAL A 62 -18.51 0.24 1.06
CA VAL A 62 -17.30 1.00 1.42
C VAL A 62 -16.85 0.69 2.84
N PHE A 63 -17.78 0.67 3.80
CA PHE A 63 -17.49 0.31 5.19
C PHE A 63 -16.95 -1.13 5.29
N THR A 64 -17.59 -2.07 4.59
CA THR A 64 -17.18 -3.48 4.56
C THR A 64 -15.78 -3.63 3.97
N LEU A 65 -15.47 -2.94 2.87
CA LEU A 65 -14.11 -2.89 2.33
C LEU A 65 -13.12 -2.39 3.37
N GLY A 66 -13.43 -1.26 4.03
CA GLY A 66 -12.58 -0.69 5.09
C GLY A 66 -12.29 -1.69 6.22
N VAL A 67 -13.32 -2.36 6.74
CA VAL A 67 -13.18 -3.39 7.78
C VAL A 67 -12.27 -4.53 7.33
N PHE A 68 -12.46 -5.04 6.10
CA PHE A 68 -11.64 -6.12 5.61
C PHE A 68 -10.19 -5.71 5.31
N TYR A 69 -9.94 -4.48 4.84
CA TYR A 69 -8.57 -3.96 4.74
C TYR A 69 -7.88 -3.91 6.11
N VAL A 70 -8.57 -3.39 7.13
CA VAL A 70 -8.04 -3.36 8.50
C VAL A 70 -7.78 -4.78 9.02
N TRP A 71 -8.73 -5.69 8.83
CA TRP A 71 -8.59 -7.09 9.24
C TRP A 71 -7.40 -7.78 8.57
N GLY A 72 -7.28 -7.65 7.24
CA GLY A 72 -6.17 -8.22 6.47
C GLY A 72 -4.81 -7.68 6.93
N TYR A 73 -4.73 -6.37 7.20
CA TYR A 73 -3.54 -5.73 7.75
C TYR A 73 -3.20 -6.26 9.15
N VAL A 74 -4.19 -6.39 10.04
CA VAL A 74 -3.99 -6.95 11.39
C VAL A 74 -3.48 -8.39 11.31
N VAL A 75 -4.10 -9.24 10.49
CA VAL A 75 -3.65 -10.64 10.31
C VAL A 75 -2.21 -10.70 9.80
N ALA A 76 -1.88 -9.87 8.79
CA ALA A 76 -0.52 -9.80 8.26
C ALA A 76 0.47 -9.36 9.34
N THR A 77 0.07 -8.37 10.14
CA THR A 77 0.94 -7.81 11.18
C THR A 77 1.16 -8.79 12.35
N LEU A 78 0.11 -9.49 12.79
CA LEU A 78 0.25 -10.54 13.81
C LEU A 78 1.24 -11.62 13.36
N GLY A 79 1.28 -11.90 12.06
CA GLY A 79 2.24 -12.82 11.46
C GLY A 79 3.70 -12.39 11.55
N VAL A 80 4.00 -11.09 11.70
CA VAL A 80 5.39 -10.59 11.83
C VAL A 80 5.82 -10.35 13.28
N LEU A 81 4.90 -10.32 14.25
CA LEU A 81 5.25 -10.05 15.66
C LEU A 81 6.23 -11.07 16.26
N GLY A 82 6.03 -12.36 15.98
CA GLY A 82 6.95 -13.41 16.42
C GLY A 82 8.36 -13.23 15.86
N PRO A 83 8.54 -13.13 14.52
CA PRO A 83 9.82 -12.81 13.90
C PRO A 83 10.49 -11.52 14.36
N LEU A 84 9.70 -10.53 14.83
CA LEU A 84 10.21 -9.25 15.34
C LEU A 84 10.70 -9.32 16.79
N ALA A 85 10.17 -10.23 17.61
CA ALA A 85 10.49 -10.29 19.04
C ALA A 85 12.00 -10.38 19.35
N PRO A 86 12.83 -11.15 18.61
CA PRO A 86 14.28 -11.17 18.83
C PRO A 86 14.99 -9.85 18.50
N LEU A 87 14.38 -8.99 17.69
CA LEU A 87 14.96 -7.72 17.24
C LEU A 87 14.65 -6.55 18.19
N ALA A 88 13.85 -6.79 19.24
CA ALA A 88 13.54 -5.79 20.26
C ALA A 88 14.72 -5.47 21.19
N ALA A 89 15.79 -6.27 21.15
CA ALA A 89 17.02 -5.98 21.88
C ALA A 89 17.90 -5.00 21.08
N PRO A 90 18.40 -3.91 21.70
CA PRO A 90 19.35 -3.02 21.05
C PRO A 90 20.65 -3.77 20.77
N ALA A 91 20.88 -4.11 19.49
CA ALA A 91 22.11 -4.73 19.05
C ALA A 91 23.09 -3.65 18.56
N PRO A 92 24.26 -3.47 19.20
CA PRO A 92 25.29 -2.61 18.65
C PRO A 92 25.86 -3.21 17.35
N GLY A 93 26.00 -2.40 16.31
CA GLY A 93 26.84 -2.72 15.16
C GLY A 93 26.23 -3.55 14.03
N ILE A 94 24.93 -3.87 14.04
CA ILE A 94 24.29 -4.51 12.89
C ILE A 94 24.01 -3.48 11.80
N VAL A 95 24.81 -3.52 10.74
CA VAL A 95 24.67 -2.67 9.56
C VAL A 95 23.77 -3.31 8.50
N THR A 96 23.61 -4.63 8.53
CA THR A 96 22.86 -5.38 7.51
C THR A 96 21.38 -5.48 7.87
N PRO A 97 20.46 -5.14 6.94
CA PRO A 97 19.03 -5.30 7.19
C PRO A 97 18.65 -6.78 7.37
N VAL A 98 17.76 -7.04 8.33
CA VAL A 98 17.30 -8.38 8.70
C VAL A 98 16.04 -8.70 7.89
N ARG A 99 16.13 -9.74 7.06
CA ARG A 99 14.94 -10.28 6.39
C ARG A 99 14.13 -11.09 7.39
N LEU A 100 12.88 -10.70 7.62
CA LEU A 100 11.97 -11.44 8.48
C LEU A 100 11.55 -12.75 7.82
N ALA A 101 11.46 -13.81 8.62
CA ALA A 101 10.90 -15.07 8.19
C ALA A 101 9.42 -14.89 7.83
N VAL A 102 9.01 -15.37 6.65
CA VAL A 102 7.62 -15.34 6.20
C VAL A 102 6.83 -16.40 6.97
N THR A 103 5.81 -15.98 7.71
CA THR A 103 4.91 -16.88 8.46
C THR A 103 3.61 -17.12 7.70
N LEU A 104 2.85 -18.15 8.09
CA LEU A 104 1.57 -18.47 7.44
C LEU A 104 0.56 -17.31 7.57
N PRO A 105 0.36 -16.71 8.77
CA PRO A 105 -0.58 -15.59 8.91
C PRO A 105 -0.13 -14.35 8.13
N GLU A 106 1.17 -14.06 8.10
CA GLU A 106 1.71 -12.94 7.31
C GLU A 106 1.41 -13.13 5.82
N TYR A 107 1.77 -14.30 5.27
CA TYR A 107 1.60 -14.57 3.86
C TYR A 107 0.12 -14.61 3.45
N PHE A 108 -0.74 -15.17 4.30
CA PHE A 108 -2.18 -15.14 4.11
C PHE A 108 -2.72 -13.70 4.08
N GLY A 109 -2.42 -12.91 5.12
CA GLY A 109 -2.91 -11.53 5.25
C GLY A 109 -2.43 -10.64 4.11
N ARG A 110 -1.16 -10.78 3.70
CA ARG A 110 -0.59 -10.08 2.56
C ARG A 110 -1.34 -10.39 1.26
N CYS A 111 -1.49 -11.67 0.93
CA CYS A 111 -2.16 -12.08 -0.29
C CYS A 111 -3.66 -11.75 -0.26
N PHE A 112 -4.29 -11.77 0.91
CA PHE A 112 -5.66 -11.31 1.11
C PHE A 112 -5.84 -9.83 0.76
N LEU A 113 -4.94 -8.96 1.23
CA LEU A 113 -4.94 -7.54 0.87
C LEU A 113 -4.73 -7.33 -0.63
N ILE A 114 -3.83 -8.10 -1.26
CA ILE A 114 -3.63 -8.08 -2.72
C ILE A 114 -4.92 -8.46 -3.45
N GLY A 115 -5.62 -9.49 -3.00
CA GLY A 115 -6.89 -9.92 -3.58
C GLY A 115 -7.98 -8.86 -3.46
N LEU A 116 -8.13 -8.25 -2.28
CA LEU A 116 -9.05 -7.13 -2.08
C LEU A 116 -8.72 -5.96 -3.00
N GLY A 117 -7.45 -5.55 -3.06
CA GLY A 117 -6.98 -4.45 -3.91
C GLY A 117 -7.26 -4.70 -5.38
N ALA A 118 -6.85 -5.87 -5.88
CA ALA A 118 -7.05 -6.26 -7.28
C ALA A 118 -8.55 -6.30 -7.67
N GLY A 119 -9.39 -6.92 -6.84
CA GLY A 119 -10.82 -6.99 -7.11
C GLY A 119 -11.55 -5.66 -6.94
N THR A 120 -11.14 -4.80 -6.01
CA THR A 120 -11.68 -3.43 -5.87
C THR A 120 -11.36 -2.58 -7.11
N ASN A 121 -10.13 -2.70 -7.62
CA ASN A 121 -9.74 -1.99 -8.84
C ASN A 121 -10.55 -2.45 -10.06
N PHE A 122 -10.76 -3.75 -10.20
CA PHE A 122 -11.65 -4.30 -11.22
C PHE A 122 -13.07 -3.76 -11.06
N ALA A 123 -13.65 -3.88 -9.86
CA ALA A 123 -15.02 -3.51 -9.57
C ALA A 123 -15.31 -2.06 -9.95
N ALA A 124 -14.45 -1.14 -9.52
CA ALA A 124 -14.61 0.28 -9.81
C ALA A 124 -14.60 0.58 -11.32
N TRP A 125 -13.66 0.01 -12.08
CA TRP A 125 -13.62 0.20 -13.53
C TRP A 125 -14.76 -0.51 -14.27
N ALA A 126 -15.16 -1.70 -13.81
CA ALA A 126 -16.27 -2.46 -14.35
C ALA A 126 -17.64 -1.79 -14.13
N LEU A 127 -17.79 -1.04 -13.04
CA LEU A 127 -19.00 -0.26 -12.72
C LEU A 127 -19.02 1.12 -13.39
N THR A 128 -17.89 1.57 -13.92
CA THR A 128 -17.80 2.88 -14.58
C THR A 128 -18.35 2.77 -16.01
N PRO A 129 -19.29 3.64 -16.44
CA PRO A 129 -19.91 3.58 -17.77
C PRO A 129 -19.00 4.16 -18.87
N VAL A 130 -17.72 3.78 -18.88
CA VAL A 130 -16.72 4.19 -19.87
C VAL A 130 -16.42 3.01 -20.78
N ALA A 131 -16.38 3.27 -22.09
CA ALA A 131 -16.02 2.25 -23.08
C ALA A 131 -14.64 1.65 -22.72
N GLY A 132 -14.59 0.32 -22.56
CA GLY A 132 -13.36 -0.38 -22.17
C GLY A 132 -13.09 -0.45 -20.66
N GLY A 133 -13.98 0.04 -19.79
CA GLY A 133 -13.81 -0.07 -18.32
C GLY A 133 -13.56 -1.51 -17.87
N VAL A 134 -14.29 -2.48 -18.42
CA VAL A 134 -14.07 -3.92 -18.15
C VAL A 134 -12.66 -4.38 -18.52
N ILE A 135 -12.13 -3.92 -19.67
CA ILE A 135 -10.81 -4.30 -20.16
C ILE A 135 -9.75 -3.74 -19.21
N VAL A 136 -9.84 -2.45 -18.88
CA VAL A 136 -8.92 -1.79 -17.93
C VAL A 136 -8.98 -2.49 -16.56
N GLY A 137 -10.19 -2.71 -16.03
CA GLY A 137 -10.40 -3.41 -14.78
C GLY A 137 -9.80 -4.81 -14.77
N THR A 138 -9.94 -5.57 -15.87
CA THR A 138 -9.37 -6.92 -16.00
C THR A 138 -7.84 -6.90 -16.02
N VAL A 139 -7.23 -5.93 -16.71
CA VAL A 139 -5.77 -5.76 -16.70
C VAL A 139 -5.29 -5.46 -15.28
N LEU A 140 -5.98 -4.58 -14.55
CA LEU A 140 -5.63 -4.23 -13.17
C LEU A 140 -5.90 -5.39 -12.19
N LEU A 141 -6.90 -6.23 -12.45
CA LEU A 141 -7.14 -7.46 -11.69
C LEU A 141 -5.96 -8.41 -11.83
N ILE A 142 -5.57 -8.73 -13.06
CA ILE A 142 -4.50 -9.69 -13.35
C ILE A 142 -3.18 -9.16 -12.82
N THR A 143 -2.81 -7.93 -13.19
CA THR A 143 -1.58 -7.31 -12.70
C THR A 143 -1.62 -7.00 -11.19
N GLY A 144 -2.79 -6.87 -10.57
CA GLY A 144 -2.88 -6.82 -9.11
C GLY A 144 -2.59 -8.18 -8.48
N ALA A 145 -3.33 -9.21 -8.90
CA ALA A 145 -3.26 -10.56 -8.34
C ALA A 145 -1.89 -11.22 -8.52
N LEU A 146 -1.20 -10.98 -9.63
CA LEU A 146 0.15 -11.50 -9.89
C LEU A 146 1.18 -11.02 -8.86
N THR A 147 0.89 -9.97 -8.10
CA THR A 147 1.76 -9.47 -7.02
C THR A 147 1.86 -10.48 -5.88
N ALA A 148 0.90 -11.39 -5.74
CA ALA A 148 0.96 -12.48 -4.78
C ALA A 148 2.02 -13.55 -5.13
N VAL A 149 2.62 -13.50 -6.32
CA VAL A 149 3.67 -14.42 -6.78
C VAL A 149 5.04 -13.81 -6.49
N PRO A 150 5.82 -14.33 -5.53
CA PRO A 150 7.07 -13.68 -5.09
C PRO A 150 8.12 -13.52 -6.20
N ALA A 151 8.14 -14.43 -7.18
CA ALA A 151 9.06 -14.33 -8.31
C ALA A 151 8.75 -13.10 -9.19
N LEU A 152 7.48 -12.71 -9.31
CA LEU A 152 7.04 -11.54 -10.07
C LEU A 152 7.19 -10.26 -9.24
N SER A 153 6.74 -10.25 -7.98
CA SER A 153 6.84 -9.05 -7.13
C SER A 153 8.28 -8.57 -6.94
N ARG A 154 9.27 -9.48 -6.97
CA ARG A 154 10.70 -9.13 -6.88
C ARG A 154 11.32 -8.64 -8.19
N SER A 155 10.63 -8.78 -9.32
CA SER A 155 11.11 -8.32 -10.62
C SER A 155 11.01 -6.79 -10.74
N ARG A 156 12.10 -6.13 -11.12
CA ARG A 156 12.13 -4.68 -11.36
C ARG A 156 11.18 -4.25 -12.47
N ILE A 157 11.06 -5.05 -13.52
CA ILE A 157 10.13 -4.78 -14.63
C ILE A 157 8.69 -4.80 -14.11
N TYR A 158 8.36 -5.77 -13.27
CA TYR A 158 7.02 -5.88 -12.69
C TYR A 158 6.73 -4.77 -11.67
N GLN A 159 7.71 -4.38 -10.86
CA GLN A 159 7.61 -3.19 -9.99
C GLN A 159 7.34 -1.93 -10.82
N GLY A 160 8.04 -1.78 -11.96
CA GLY A 160 7.75 -0.81 -13.01
C GLY A 160 6.28 -0.78 -13.40
N LEU A 161 5.78 -1.91 -13.87
CA LEU A 161 4.38 -2.08 -14.27
C LEU A 161 3.41 -1.72 -13.14
N MET A 162 3.69 -2.15 -11.90
CA MET A 162 2.87 -1.84 -10.74
C MET A 162 2.84 -0.33 -10.42
N GLY A 163 3.99 0.32 -10.44
CA GLY A 163 4.11 1.77 -10.22
C GLY A 163 3.32 2.58 -11.25
N TRP A 164 3.55 2.31 -12.53
CA TRP A 164 2.84 3.00 -13.62
C TRP A 164 1.34 2.71 -13.62
N THR A 165 0.92 1.47 -13.40
CA THR A 165 -0.51 1.15 -13.33
C THR A 165 -1.18 1.68 -12.07
N SER A 166 -0.44 2.08 -11.02
CA SER A 166 -1.00 2.67 -9.80
C SER A 166 -1.87 3.89 -10.07
N TRP A 167 -1.51 4.71 -11.05
CA TRP A 167 -2.30 5.89 -11.45
C TRP A 167 -3.70 5.53 -11.93
N LEU A 168 -3.91 4.30 -12.41
CA LEU A 168 -5.19 3.80 -12.86
C LEU A 168 -5.90 2.95 -11.80
N ARG A 169 -5.40 2.80 -10.57
CA ARG A 169 -5.97 1.91 -9.55
C ARG A 169 -6.90 2.69 -8.60
N PRO A 170 -8.24 2.52 -8.68
CA PRO A 170 -9.17 3.22 -7.80
C PRO A 170 -8.94 2.96 -6.31
N ALA A 171 -8.42 1.80 -5.94
CA ALA A 171 -8.07 1.49 -4.57
C ALA A 171 -6.97 2.41 -4.00
N SER A 172 -6.07 2.96 -4.82
CA SER A 172 -5.01 3.90 -4.40
C SER A 172 -5.42 5.37 -4.54
N TRP A 173 -6.42 5.68 -5.35
CA TRP A 173 -6.78 7.06 -5.70
C TRP A 173 -7.08 7.97 -4.52
N LEU A 174 -7.70 7.47 -3.45
CA LEU A 174 -7.94 8.30 -2.27
C LEU A 174 -6.61 8.79 -1.67
N ALA A 175 -5.64 7.89 -1.47
CA ALA A 175 -4.32 8.29 -0.99
C ALA A 175 -3.60 9.19 -2.02
N THR A 176 -3.65 8.86 -3.31
CA THR A 176 -3.00 9.67 -4.36
C THR A 176 -3.59 11.07 -4.47
N ALA A 177 -4.90 11.24 -4.29
CA ALA A 177 -5.56 12.54 -4.31
C ALA A 177 -5.12 13.42 -3.14
N PHE A 178 -5.08 12.88 -1.92
CA PHE A 178 -4.54 13.60 -0.77
C PHE A 178 -3.04 13.89 -0.93
N GLY A 179 -2.27 12.95 -1.47
CA GLY A 179 -0.86 13.14 -1.81
C GLY A 179 -0.64 14.30 -2.79
N LEU A 180 -1.48 14.40 -3.83
CA LEU A 180 -1.45 15.51 -4.79
C LEU A 180 -1.77 16.85 -4.11
N ILE A 181 -2.77 16.89 -3.23
CA ILE A 181 -3.11 18.10 -2.47
C ILE A 181 -1.90 18.54 -1.64
N LEU A 182 -1.29 17.63 -0.89
CA LEU A 182 -0.10 17.93 -0.09
C LEU A 182 1.08 18.35 -0.96
N PHE A 183 1.25 17.74 -2.14
CA PHE A 183 2.28 18.09 -3.11
C PHE A 183 2.11 19.55 -3.55
N VAL A 184 0.92 19.94 -4.00
CA VAL A 184 0.61 21.30 -4.45
C VAL A 184 0.81 22.32 -3.33
N LEU A 185 0.41 21.98 -2.10
CA LEU A 185 0.61 22.86 -0.93
C LEU A 185 2.08 23.00 -0.53
N ASN A 186 2.88 21.94 -0.63
CA ASN A 186 4.30 21.97 -0.28
C ASN A 186 5.16 22.65 -1.35
N LEU A 187 4.76 22.52 -2.63
CA LEU A 187 5.53 22.89 -3.80
C LEU A 187 6.14 24.31 -3.74
N PRO A 188 5.42 25.38 -3.37
CA PRO A 188 5.99 26.73 -3.31
C PRO A 188 7.16 26.82 -2.33
N THR A 189 7.03 26.20 -1.15
CA THR A 189 8.07 26.25 -0.11
C THR A 189 9.24 25.33 -0.41
N ALA A 190 8.99 24.20 -1.10
CA ALA A 190 10.05 23.31 -1.56
C ALA A 190 10.89 23.96 -2.67
N LEU A 191 10.24 24.60 -3.66
CA LEU A 191 10.91 25.35 -4.72
C LEU A 191 11.64 26.58 -4.18
N ALA A 192 11.10 27.28 -3.18
CA ALA A 192 11.80 28.39 -2.54
C ALA A 192 13.09 27.94 -1.83
N ALA A 193 13.09 26.72 -1.26
CA ALA A 193 14.24 26.19 -0.54
C ALA A 193 15.31 25.58 -1.47
N PHE A 194 14.91 24.87 -2.53
CA PHE A 194 15.85 24.07 -3.36
C PHE A 194 15.68 24.24 -4.87
N GLY A 195 14.81 25.15 -5.33
CA GLY A 195 14.50 25.31 -6.75
C GLY A 195 13.98 24.02 -7.38
N LEU A 196 14.26 23.80 -8.67
CA LEU A 196 13.86 22.57 -9.37
C LEU A 196 14.51 21.31 -8.80
N ALA A 197 15.64 21.43 -8.08
CA ALA A 197 16.27 20.30 -7.40
C ALA A 197 15.43 19.78 -6.22
N ALA A 198 14.36 20.49 -5.81
CA ALA A 198 13.37 19.99 -4.88
C ALA A 198 12.54 18.83 -5.44
N LEU A 199 12.49 18.64 -6.76
CA LEU A 199 11.60 17.71 -7.42
C LEU A 199 12.36 16.57 -8.09
N ARG A 200 11.82 15.37 -7.98
CA ARG A 200 12.28 14.19 -8.72
C ARG A 200 11.09 13.36 -9.14
N PHE A 201 11.22 12.70 -10.28
CA PHE A 201 10.29 11.65 -10.69
C PHE A 201 11.03 10.31 -10.67
N ASP A 202 10.60 9.40 -9.80
CA ASP A 202 11.11 8.03 -9.81
C ASP A 202 10.36 7.21 -10.87
N PHE A 203 11.03 6.97 -12.00
CA PHE A 203 10.47 6.25 -13.14
C PHE A 203 10.15 4.79 -12.84
N LEU A 204 10.84 4.16 -11.87
CA LEU A 204 10.58 2.77 -11.51
C LEU A 204 9.22 2.61 -10.83
N THR A 205 8.87 3.52 -9.92
CA THR A 205 7.60 3.42 -9.19
C THR A 205 6.53 4.41 -9.68
N ALA A 206 6.87 5.21 -10.70
CA ALA A 206 6.05 6.31 -11.22
C ALA A 206 5.60 7.27 -10.11
N THR A 207 6.55 7.64 -9.24
CA THR A 207 6.33 8.44 -8.05
C THR A 207 6.85 9.85 -8.23
N VAL A 208 6.07 10.84 -7.80
CA VAL A 208 6.50 12.24 -7.73
C VAL A 208 7.07 12.50 -6.34
N GLU A 209 8.33 12.89 -6.27
CA GLU A 209 9.02 13.11 -5.01
C GLU A 209 9.33 14.58 -4.82
N THR A 210 9.08 15.07 -3.61
CA THR A 210 9.42 16.43 -3.20
C THR A 210 10.35 16.40 -2.01
N ALA A 211 11.44 17.15 -2.10
CA ALA A 211 12.38 17.32 -1.03
C ALA A 211 12.37 18.76 -0.49
N GLY A 212 12.35 18.89 0.83
CA GLY A 212 12.19 20.18 1.49
C GLY A 212 10.77 20.76 1.42
N GLY A 213 10.61 21.98 1.93
CA GLY A 213 9.31 22.61 2.12
C GLY A 213 8.68 22.30 3.48
N THR A 214 7.64 23.04 3.84
CA THR A 214 7.05 23.02 5.19
C THR A 214 6.44 21.67 5.56
N LEU A 215 5.92 20.90 4.59
CA LEU A 215 5.29 19.61 4.86
C LEU A 215 6.33 18.50 5.08
N THR A 216 7.54 18.62 4.51
CA THR A 216 8.63 17.66 4.80
C THR A 216 9.15 17.75 6.24
N ALA A 217 8.80 18.82 6.96
CA ALA A 217 9.13 19.01 8.36
C ALA A 217 8.08 18.43 9.32
N ILE A 218 6.95 17.89 8.83
CA ILE A 218 5.92 17.29 9.69
C ILE A 218 6.53 16.12 10.47
N GLY A 219 6.56 16.26 11.80
CA GLY A 219 7.16 15.29 12.71
C GLY A 219 8.70 15.26 12.70
N ALA A 220 9.39 16.03 11.86
CA ALA A 220 10.85 16.06 11.81
C ALA A 220 11.43 16.95 12.93
N THR A 221 12.36 16.41 13.71
CA THR A 221 13.24 17.23 14.54
C THR A 221 14.37 17.83 13.68
N PRO A 222 14.87 19.03 13.98
CA PRO A 222 16.01 19.62 13.27
C PRO A 222 17.17 18.62 13.18
N GLY A 223 17.66 18.36 11.96
CA GLY A 223 18.74 17.41 11.68
C GLY A 223 18.32 15.94 11.53
N SER A 224 17.04 15.59 11.69
CA SER A 224 16.54 14.23 11.44
C SER A 224 16.24 13.98 9.96
N ARG A 225 16.62 12.81 9.44
CA ARG A 225 16.22 12.34 8.11
C ARG A 225 14.89 11.61 8.22
N ARG A 226 13.83 12.16 7.65
CA ARG A 226 12.48 11.58 7.64
C ARG A 226 11.84 11.70 6.27
N GLY A 227 10.91 10.82 6.00
CA GLY A 227 10.05 10.89 4.84
C GLY A 227 8.66 10.41 5.21
N PHE A 228 7.71 10.73 4.35
CA PHE A 228 6.43 10.04 4.30
C PHE A 228 5.97 9.99 2.86
N ASN A 229 5.02 9.11 2.59
CA ASN A 229 4.35 9.04 1.30
C ASN A 229 2.83 9.03 1.45
N LEU A 230 2.14 9.40 0.37
CA LEU A 230 0.71 9.21 0.26
C LEU A 230 0.33 8.98 -1.21
N GLY A 231 -0.09 7.76 -1.51
CA GLY A 231 -0.30 7.33 -2.90
C GLY A 231 1.01 7.40 -3.71
N ASN A 232 0.96 8.08 -4.85
CA ASN A 232 2.08 8.28 -5.78
C ASN A 232 2.96 9.52 -5.47
N PHE A 233 2.85 10.09 -4.27
CA PHE A 233 3.63 11.26 -3.85
C PHE A 233 4.46 10.96 -2.61
N THR A 234 5.73 11.35 -2.63
CA THR A 234 6.63 11.23 -1.46
C THR A 234 7.21 12.58 -1.08
N PHE A 235 7.48 12.73 0.21
CA PHE A 235 7.96 13.96 0.84
C PHE A 235 9.15 13.59 1.70
N VAL A 236 10.34 14.06 1.35
CA VAL A 236 11.58 13.68 2.03
C VAL A 236 12.30 14.90 2.59
N THR A 237 12.87 14.76 3.79
CA THR A 237 13.80 15.75 4.31
C THR A 237 15.10 15.71 3.49
N PRO A 238 15.65 16.87 3.08
CA PRO A 238 16.90 16.94 2.35
C PRO A 238 18.09 16.42 3.17
N GLY A 239 19.07 15.82 2.50
CA GLY A 239 20.32 15.38 3.14
C GLY A 239 21.22 16.54 3.59
N PRO A 240 22.18 16.30 4.50
CA PRO A 240 23.07 17.33 5.07
C PRO A 240 24.11 17.92 4.09
N ALA A 241 24.12 17.54 2.81
CA ALA A 241 25.03 18.08 1.80
C ALA A 241 24.24 18.77 0.68
N ALA A 242 24.65 19.99 0.31
CA ALA A 242 24.10 20.82 -0.76
C ALA A 242 24.22 20.22 -2.19
N THR A 243 24.45 18.91 -2.31
CA THR A 243 24.66 18.17 -3.56
C THR A 243 23.52 17.18 -3.77
N GLY A 244 22.29 17.67 -3.87
CA GLY A 244 21.11 16.88 -4.24
C GLY A 244 20.21 16.53 -3.06
N SER A 245 18.95 16.94 -3.16
CA SER A 245 17.94 16.80 -2.11
C SER A 245 17.51 15.34 -1.87
N PHE A 246 17.80 14.44 -2.83
CA PHE A 246 17.51 12.99 -2.79
C PHE A 246 18.75 12.12 -2.52
N THR A 247 19.80 12.66 -1.89
CA THR A 247 21.11 12.01 -1.64
C THR A 247 21.13 10.86 -0.65
N SER A 248 19.99 10.51 -0.04
CA SER A 248 19.85 9.25 0.68
C SER A 248 19.05 8.29 -0.20
N PRO A 249 19.68 7.57 -1.15
CA PRO A 249 19.03 6.53 -1.94
C PRO A 249 18.20 5.62 -1.04
N THR A 250 18.70 5.33 0.16
CA THR A 250 18.00 4.56 1.18
C THR A 250 16.63 5.13 1.56
N LEU A 251 16.51 6.43 1.89
CA LEU A 251 15.24 7.01 2.36
C LEU A 251 14.23 7.10 1.21
N SER A 252 14.61 7.77 0.13
CA SER A 252 13.72 7.95 -1.02
C SER A 252 13.25 6.61 -1.58
N THR A 253 14.12 5.61 -1.64
CA THR A 253 13.74 4.29 -2.15
C THR A 253 12.83 3.52 -1.18
N HIS A 254 12.94 3.78 0.13
CA HIS A 254 11.95 3.27 1.08
C HIS A 254 10.58 3.95 0.86
N GLU A 255 10.53 5.27 0.69
CA GLU A 255 9.29 6.00 0.44
C GLU A 255 8.61 5.58 -0.88
N THR A 256 9.39 5.32 -1.93
CA THR A 256 8.84 4.80 -3.20
C THR A 256 8.38 3.34 -3.07
N GLY A 257 8.97 2.57 -2.15
CA GLY A 257 8.48 1.24 -1.76
C GLY A 257 7.05 1.27 -1.22
N HIS A 258 6.68 2.32 -0.47
CA HIS A 258 5.30 2.52 -0.03
C HIS A 258 4.34 2.85 -1.18
N THR A 259 4.82 3.47 -2.27
CA THR A 259 3.99 3.66 -3.47
C THR A 259 3.65 2.33 -4.13
N LEU A 260 4.61 1.39 -4.18
CA LEU A 260 4.34 0.03 -4.64
C LEU A 260 3.38 -0.71 -3.71
N ASN A 261 3.48 -0.52 -2.39
CA ASN A 261 2.51 -1.05 -1.43
C ASN A 261 1.10 -0.49 -1.69
N ALA A 262 0.96 0.81 -1.94
CA ALA A 262 -0.33 1.41 -2.29
C ALA A 262 -0.90 0.84 -3.60
N ALA A 263 -0.04 0.57 -4.59
CA ALA A 263 -0.45 -0.06 -5.85
C ALA A 263 -0.89 -1.53 -5.65
N ALA A 264 -0.21 -2.28 -4.79
CA ALA A 264 -0.46 -3.69 -4.53
C ALA A 264 -1.67 -3.92 -3.61
N PHE A 265 -1.74 -3.17 -2.51
CA PHE A 265 -2.72 -3.36 -1.44
C PHE A 265 -3.83 -2.31 -1.44
N GLY A 266 -3.69 -1.19 -2.16
CA GLY A 266 -4.61 -0.06 -2.09
C GLY A 266 -4.21 0.99 -1.05
N GLY A 267 -4.71 2.21 -1.24
CA GLY A 267 -4.38 3.39 -0.43
C GLY A 267 -4.94 3.34 1.00
N LEU A 268 -5.97 2.53 1.26
CA LEU A 268 -6.44 2.28 2.63
C LEU A 268 -5.35 1.67 3.51
N VAL A 269 -4.47 0.84 2.94
CA VAL A 269 -3.32 0.30 3.68
C VAL A 269 -2.32 1.39 4.06
N ASN A 270 -2.13 2.45 3.26
CA ASN A 270 -1.31 3.60 3.68
C ASN A 270 -1.91 4.28 4.91
N TRP A 271 -3.23 4.46 4.97
CA TRP A 271 -3.89 5.09 6.12
C TRP A 271 -3.82 4.23 7.38
N VAL A 272 -4.04 2.91 7.24
CA VAL A 272 -3.88 1.97 8.35
C VAL A 272 -2.43 1.93 8.82
N ASN A 273 -1.46 1.92 7.90
CA ASN A 273 -0.04 2.00 8.24
C ASN A 273 0.31 3.30 8.96
N ALA A 274 -0.23 4.44 8.50
CA ALA A 274 0.01 5.72 9.16
C ALA A 274 -0.46 5.71 10.62
N LEU A 275 -1.61 5.11 10.92
CA LEU A 275 -2.12 4.92 12.29
C LEU A 275 -1.33 3.88 13.09
N ASP A 276 -0.70 2.93 12.41
CA ASP A 276 0.12 1.89 13.02
C ASP A 276 1.52 2.39 13.43
N GLU A 277 2.10 3.19 12.54
CA GLU A 277 3.40 3.81 12.71
C GLU A 277 3.37 4.95 13.74
N ASN A 278 2.32 5.79 13.67
CA ASN A 278 2.18 7.01 14.46
C ASN A 278 1.14 6.85 15.59
N PRO A 279 1.20 7.67 16.66
CA PRO A 279 0.22 7.60 17.74
C PRO A 279 -1.24 7.63 17.24
N PRO A 280 -2.12 6.73 17.71
CA PRO A 280 -1.96 5.85 18.88
C PRO A 280 -1.14 4.56 18.63
N GLY A 281 -0.79 4.25 17.39
CA GLY A 281 0.20 3.21 17.08
C GLY A 281 1.59 3.59 17.60
N VAL A 282 2.35 2.59 18.06
CA VAL A 282 3.69 2.79 18.64
C VAL A 282 4.74 1.90 17.99
N ARG A 283 4.41 1.26 16.86
CA ARG A 283 5.30 0.30 16.20
C ARG A 283 6.40 0.98 15.39
N ARG A 284 6.22 2.23 14.96
CA ARG A 284 7.23 3.01 14.23
C ARG A 284 7.79 2.19 13.06
N SER A 285 9.11 2.00 12.98
CA SER A 285 9.76 1.22 11.91
C SER A 285 9.40 -0.28 11.87
N PHE A 286 8.60 -0.78 12.81
CA PHE A 286 8.06 -2.13 12.81
C PHE A 286 6.59 -2.21 12.42
N ALA A 287 5.95 -1.10 12.05
CA ALA A 287 4.65 -1.15 11.42
C ALA A 287 4.72 -1.98 10.13
N TYR A 288 3.67 -2.74 9.83
CA TYR A 288 3.74 -3.71 8.73
C TYR A 288 3.95 -3.05 7.36
N GLY A 289 3.38 -1.86 7.13
CA GLY A 289 3.65 -1.09 5.91
C GLY A 289 5.11 -0.65 5.81
N GLU A 290 5.75 -0.27 6.92
CA GLU A 290 7.18 0.05 6.97
C GLU A 290 8.05 -1.15 6.58
N LEU A 291 7.74 -2.33 7.13
CA LEU A 291 8.49 -3.55 6.87
C LEU A 291 8.35 -4.03 5.42
N THR A 292 7.18 -3.84 4.82
CA THR A 292 6.95 -4.21 3.41
C THR A 292 7.59 -3.20 2.45
N ALA A 293 7.56 -1.91 2.77
CA ALA A 293 8.23 -0.86 1.99
C ALA A 293 9.76 -1.00 2.01
N GLU A 294 10.32 -1.34 3.18
CA GLU A 294 11.74 -1.63 3.34
C GLU A 294 12.19 -2.80 2.44
N GLY A 295 11.28 -3.70 2.04
CA GLY A 295 11.57 -4.78 1.11
C GLY A 295 11.87 -4.31 -0.32
N HIS A 296 11.53 -3.08 -0.74
CA HIS A 296 11.79 -2.60 -2.10
C HIS A 296 13.29 -2.43 -2.37
N PHE A 297 13.97 -1.77 -1.43
CA PHE A 297 15.42 -1.70 -1.32
C PHE A 297 15.79 -1.58 0.16
N PRO A 298 16.15 -2.71 0.80
CA PRO A 298 16.47 -2.73 2.23
C PRO A 298 17.61 -1.78 2.56
N ARG A 299 17.37 -0.86 3.50
CA ARG A 299 18.38 0.11 3.94
C ARG A 299 19.30 -0.53 4.98
N SER A 300 20.58 -0.20 4.90
CA SER A 300 21.52 -0.51 5.97
C SER A 300 21.28 0.34 7.22
N GLY A 301 21.67 -0.20 8.38
CA GLY A 301 21.66 0.48 9.67
C GLY A 301 20.50 0.10 10.60
N SER A 302 20.32 0.88 11.66
CA SER A 302 19.29 0.69 12.68
C SER A 302 18.09 1.63 12.53
N GLY A 303 16.92 1.13 12.90
CA GLY A 303 15.67 1.89 13.07
C GLY A 303 15.38 2.17 14.54
N PHE A 304 14.24 2.80 14.83
CA PHE A 304 13.79 3.07 16.19
C PHE A 304 12.75 2.05 16.63
N GLY A 305 13.06 1.29 17.67
CA GLY A 305 12.13 0.34 18.28
C GLY A 305 11.10 0.99 19.22
N PRO A 306 10.08 0.23 19.66
CA PRO A 306 9.18 0.61 20.73
C PRO A 306 10.01 0.96 21.97
N GLY A 307 9.83 2.16 22.51
CA GLY A 307 10.65 2.66 23.63
C GLY A 307 11.89 3.50 23.24
N GLY A 308 12.09 3.81 21.96
CA GLY A 308 13.10 4.79 21.51
C GLY A 308 14.54 4.28 21.38
N GLY A 309 14.77 2.99 21.65
CA GLY A 309 16.06 2.34 21.40
C GLY A 309 16.32 2.07 19.92
N LEU A 310 17.60 1.96 19.53
CA LEU A 310 17.99 1.55 18.19
C LEU A 310 17.87 0.03 18.03
N VAL A 311 17.26 -0.41 16.94
CA VAL A 311 17.04 -1.84 16.60
C VAL A 311 17.47 -2.09 15.15
N PRO A 312 17.91 -3.30 14.77
CA PRO A 312 18.25 -3.59 13.38
C PRO A 312 17.07 -3.30 12.44
N ARG A 313 17.32 -2.70 11.28
CA ARG A 313 16.27 -2.54 10.26
C ARG A 313 15.81 -3.92 9.81
N ALA A 314 14.49 -4.11 9.78
CA ALA A 314 13.87 -5.35 9.39
C ALA A 314 12.99 -5.13 8.16
N PHE A 315 12.82 -6.16 7.34
CA PHE A 315 11.94 -6.09 6.19
C PHE A 315 11.23 -7.41 5.92
N VAL A 316 10.04 -7.32 5.32
CA VAL A 316 9.36 -8.44 4.71
C VAL A 316 9.88 -8.57 3.27
N GLY A 317 10.33 -9.76 2.90
CA GLY A 317 10.89 -10.06 1.56
C GLY A 317 9.87 -10.09 0.43
N PHE A 318 9.03 -9.06 0.34
CA PHE A 318 7.93 -8.91 -0.60
C PHE A 318 8.43 -8.41 -1.96
N TRP A 319 9.21 -7.33 -1.96
CA TRP A 319 9.82 -6.74 -3.17
C TRP A 319 11.28 -7.19 -3.41
N SER A 320 11.90 -7.91 -2.45
CA SER A 320 13.27 -8.47 -2.52
C SER A 320 13.38 -9.92 -2.01
#